data_AF-A0A5Q4G212-F1
#
_entry.id   AF-A0A5Q4G212-F1
#
_cell.length_a   1.000
_cell.length_b   1.000
_cell.length_c   1.000
_cell.angle_alpha   90.00
_cell.angle_beta   90.00
_cell.angle_gamma   90.00
#
_symmetry.space_group_name_H-M   'P 1'
#
loop_
_entity.id
_entity.type
_entity.pdbx_description
1 polymer ?
#
loop_
_entity_poly.entity_id
_entity_poly.type
_entity_poly.pdbx_seq_one_letter_code
_entity_poly.pdbx_strand_id
1 'polypeptide(L)'
;MPTRRPSFTATLAAAAVAVALLLSGCDTLLGLLDDALRDRPETWTGVAGAPLLDDASGACTLDAFSLPGQKMRLSGSTDGLASSAPGPSLPPGAAGARWRTDFETDPPHGRSAALLVVDDFSSASGSPVLRLDPALIEAVAGGVSGVSVASWLEAGLLSHGALVAHHARAVLNGSEAVREDLGDDPWTWRFQTPDTSDAELLVRAVDTEGLDSTVVASAIATALGQLAGSDRVDRVVVNLSFVLLPCSTVEDFQAHRDAYPTLEAYAAAVASVNGVLAADVLGAVTSWEVPSGDPLRLLVEETRGTVGDRTVVFVAASGNFGLPYAMAPASWQGVIGVGASNHPDATPRADFANAAEVTDVGAWFDLVLEEVATAPFMAYAGTSFAAPSVAAYALLDLARAEPRCGATGRDARLAHGNDLDWPLETAVALRCGS
;
A
#
# COMPACT_ATOMS: atom_id res chain seq x y z
N MET A 1 62.42 -38.47 -28.04
CA MET A 1 61.01 -38.12 -28.31
C MET A 1 60.91 -36.61 -28.47
N PRO A 2 60.56 -36.07 -29.66
CA PRO A 2 60.34 -34.64 -29.81
C PRO A 2 58.88 -34.31 -29.50
N THR A 3 58.65 -33.41 -28.54
CA THR A 3 57.34 -32.87 -28.20
C THR A 3 57.00 -31.71 -29.15
N ARG A 4 56.00 -31.92 -30.02
CA ARG A 4 55.44 -30.86 -30.88
C ARG A 4 54.64 -29.88 -30.01
N ARG A 5 55.04 -28.61 -29.99
CA ARG A 5 54.21 -27.51 -29.47
C ARG A 5 53.15 -27.14 -30.52
N PRO A 6 51.87 -26.94 -30.13
CA PRO A 6 50.85 -26.44 -31.05
C PRO A 6 51.13 -24.98 -31.39
N SER A 7 50.93 -24.62 -32.66
CA SER A 7 51.15 -23.26 -33.17
C SER A 7 50.07 -22.31 -32.64
N PHE A 8 50.52 -21.24 -31.98
CA PHE A 8 49.71 -20.15 -31.40
C PHE A 8 48.71 -19.49 -32.38
N THR A 9 48.93 -19.65 -33.68
CA THR A 9 48.11 -19.09 -34.76
C THR A 9 46.75 -19.77 -34.94
N ALA A 10 46.60 -21.05 -34.54
CA ALA A 10 45.32 -21.76 -34.67
C ALA A 10 44.31 -21.36 -33.57
N THR A 11 44.79 -20.99 -32.39
CA THR A 11 43.95 -20.63 -31.23
C THR A 11 43.36 -19.22 -31.36
N LEU A 12 44.11 -18.29 -31.98
CA LEU A 12 43.64 -16.93 -32.26
C LEU A 12 42.58 -16.88 -33.38
N ALA A 13 42.68 -17.75 -34.39
CA ALA A 13 41.68 -17.85 -35.45
C ALA A 13 40.34 -18.43 -34.94
N ALA A 14 40.37 -19.42 -34.05
CA ALA A 14 39.17 -20.00 -33.45
C ALA A 14 38.47 -19.01 -32.49
N ALA A 15 39.23 -18.21 -31.73
CA ALA A 15 38.68 -17.17 -30.86
C ALA A 15 38.05 -16.01 -31.67
N ALA A 16 38.67 -15.60 -32.78
CA ALA A 16 38.13 -14.55 -33.65
C ALA A 16 36.83 -14.98 -34.36
N VAL A 17 36.70 -16.25 -34.76
CA VAL A 17 35.47 -16.79 -35.36
C VAL A 17 34.36 -16.94 -34.31
N ALA A 18 34.67 -17.33 -33.07
CA ALA A 18 33.68 -17.38 -31.99
C ALA A 18 33.16 -15.99 -31.59
N VAL A 19 34.02 -14.98 -31.54
CA VAL A 19 33.63 -13.58 -31.28
C VAL A 19 32.85 -12.99 -32.47
N ALA A 20 33.22 -13.30 -33.71
CA ALA A 20 32.47 -12.86 -34.89
C ALA A 20 31.08 -13.51 -34.98
N LEU A 21 30.93 -14.78 -34.57
CA LEU A 21 29.63 -15.46 -34.50
C LEU A 21 28.74 -14.93 -33.36
N LEU A 22 29.33 -14.55 -32.22
CA LEU A 22 28.62 -13.87 -31.12
C LEU A 22 28.17 -12.45 -31.53
N LEU A 23 28.99 -11.72 -32.27
CA LEU A 23 28.65 -10.37 -32.74
C LEU A 23 27.63 -10.38 -33.90
N SER A 24 27.69 -11.34 -34.83
CA SER A 24 26.67 -11.48 -35.88
C SER A 24 25.31 -11.95 -35.36
N GLY A 25 25.30 -12.63 -34.21
CA GLY A 25 24.08 -13.00 -33.50
C GLY A 25 23.50 -11.85 -32.67
N CYS A 26 24.30 -10.87 -32.25
CA CYS A 26 23.83 -9.72 -31.48
C CYS A 26 22.94 -8.77 -32.28
N ASP A 27 23.21 -8.53 -33.56
CA ASP A 27 22.37 -7.64 -34.39
C ASP A 27 21.00 -8.26 -34.70
N THR A 28 20.93 -9.59 -34.82
CA THR A 28 19.64 -10.31 -35.00
C THR A 28 18.90 -10.46 -33.68
N LEU A 29 19.60 -10.65 -32.56
CA LEU A 29 18.98 -10.68 -31.24
C LEU A 29 18.50 -9.29 -30.79
N LEU A 30 19.28 -8.24 -31.05
CA LEU A 30 18.88 -6.86 -30.82
C LEU A 30 17.78 -6.43 -31.78
N GLY A 31 17.80 -6.85 -33.04
CA GLY A 31 16.70 -6.64 -33.98
C GLY A 31 15.41 -7.35 -33.55
N LEU A 32 15.50 -8.60 -33.07
CA LEU A 32 14.36 -9.35 -32.51
C LEU A 32 13.86 -8.76 -31.19
N LEU A 33 14.76 -8.21 -30.35
CA LEU A 33 14.40 -7.48 -29.14
C LEU A 33 13.77 -6.11 -29.46
N ASP A 34 14.28 -5.40 -30.47
CA ASP A 34 13.75 -4.09 -30.89
C ASP A 34 12.40 -4.25 -31.61
N ASP A 35 12.21 -5.31 -32.41
CA ASP A 35 10.91 -5.66 -32.99
C ASP A 35 9.92 -6.15 -31.92
N ALA A 36 10.37 -6.92 -30.92
CA ALA A 36 9.53 -7.33 -29.78
C ALA A 36 9.17 -6.17 -28.84
N LEU A 37 9.98 -5.09 -28.81
CA LEU A 37 9.71 -3.89 -28.02
C LEU A 37 8.90 -2.83 -28.79
N ARG A 38 8.88 -2.87 -30.12
CA ARG A 38 8.16 -1.90 -30.97
C ARG A 38 6.68 -2.25 -31.22
N ASP A 39 6.28 -3.50 -31.12
CA ASP A 39 4.89 -3.92 -31.35
C ASP A 39 4.01 -3.85 -30.09
N ARG A 40 4.23 -2.84 -29.23
CA ARG A 40 3.25 -2.57 -28.17
C ARG A 40 2.00 -1.96 -28.81
N PRO A 41 0.81 -2.51 -28.56
CA PRO A 41 -0.41 -1.96 -29.13
C PRO A 41 -0.61 -0.53 -28.62
N GLU A 42 -0.95 0.39 -29.52
CA GLU A 42 -1.32 1.77 -29.15
C GLU A 42 -2.58 1.78 -28.26
N THR A 43 -3.43 0.75 -28.42
CA THR A 43 -4.67 0.57 -27.67
C THR A 43 -4.74 -0.84 -27.10
N TRP A 44 -4.84 -0.94 -25.78
CA TRP A 44 -5.05 -2.22 -25.09
C TRP A 44 -6.53 -2.57 -25.05
N THR A 45 -6.86 -3.79 -25.44
CA THR A 45 -8.24 -4.30 -25.45
C THR A 45 -8.44 -5.29 -24.30
N GLY A 46 -9.40 -5.03 -23.42
CA GLY A 46 -9.82 -5.94 -22.35
C GLY A 46 -10.45 -7.23 -22.91
N VAL A 47 -10.81 -8.15 -22.01
CA VAL A 47 -11.34 -9.46 -22.40
C VAL A 47 -12.67 -9.33 -23.13
N ALA A 48 -13.51 -8.36 -22.75
CA ALA A 48 -14.79 -8.10 -23.41
C ALA A 48 -14.67 -7.28 -24.72
N GLY A 49 -13.47 -6.91 -25.16
CA GLY A 49 -13.28 -6.09 -26.35
C GLY A 49 -13.32 -4.57 -26.11
N ALA A 50 -13.49 -4.12 -24.85
CA ALA A 50 -13.47 -2.71 -24.48
C ALA A 50 -12.03 -2.19 -24.31
N PRO A 51 -11.76 -0.88 -24.43
CA PRO A 51 -10.46 -0.31 -24.10
C PRO A 51 -10.08 -0.55 -22.62
N LEU A 52 -8.84 -0.97 -22.36
CA LEU A 52 -8.37 -1.36 -21.02
C LEU A 52 -7.71 -0.23 -20.22
N LEU A 53 -6.97 0.65 -20.90
CA LEU A 53 -6.23 1.77 -20.31
C LEU A 53 -6.87 3.09 -20.75
N ASP A 54 -8.17 3.23 -20.51
CA ASP A 54 -8.92 4.42 -20.92
C ASP A 54 -8.82 5.52 -19.86
N ASP A 55 -8.06 6.58 -20.15
CA ASP A 55 -7.94 7.74 -19.26
C ASP A 55 -9.30 8.42 -18.99
N ALA A 56 -10.26 8.32 -19.91
CA ALA A 56 -11.60 8.88 -19.72
C ALA A 56 -12.42 8.10 -18.69
N SER A 57 -12.03 6.87 -18.36
CA SER A 57 -12.67 6.07 -17.30
C SER A 57 -12.31 6.54 -15.89
N GLY A 58 -11.28 7.39 -15.74
CA GLY A 58 -10.80 7.85 -14.43
C GLY A 58 -9.93 6.81 -13.71
N ALA A 59 -9.60 7.10 -12.45
CA ALA A 59 -8.76 6.25 -11.61
C ALA A 59 -9.60 5.56 -10.52
N CYS A 60 -9.49 4.25 -10.44
CA CYS A 60 -10.11 3.45 -9.40
C CYS A 60 -9.06 2.97 -8.40
N THR A 61 -9.41 3.04 -7.12
CA THR A 61 -8.64 2.51 -6.02
C THR A 61 -8.64 1.00 -6.09
N LEU A 62 -7.53 0.46 -5.63
CA LEU A 62 -7.30 -0.94 -5.53
C LEU A 62 -6.60 -1.26 -4.23
N ASP A 63 -7.21 -2.13 -3.46
CA ASP A 63 -6.69 -2.61 -2.19
C ASP A 63 -6.33 -4.10 -2.26
N ALA A 64 -5.88 -4.65 -1.12
CA ALA A 64 -5.47 -6.05 -1.04
C ALA A 64 -6.65 -7.03 -1.25
N PHE A 65 -7.89 -6.60 -1.04
CA PHE A 65 -9.13 -7.41 -1.10
C PHE A 65 -9.84 -7.37 -2.44
N SER A 66 -9.63 -6.31 -3.23
CA SER A 66 -10.33 -6.12 -4.50
C SER A 66 -9.67 -6.82 -5.71
N LEU A 67 -8.38 -7.18 -5.65
CA LEU A 67 -7.71 -8.00 -6.68
C LEU A 67 -6.90 -9.15 -6.07
N PRO A 68 -7.41 -10.40 -6.12
CA PRO A 68 -6.59 -11.57 -5.82
C PRO A 68 -5.43 -11.69 -6.82
N GLY A 69 -4.30 -12.20 -6.34
CA GLY A 69 -3.03 -12.12 -7.08
C GLY A 69 -2.14 -11.04 -6.48
N GLN A 70 -1.38 -10.31 -7.29
CA GLN A 70 -0.37 -9.34 -6.82
C GLN A 70 0.85 -10.03 -6.20
N LYS A 71 1.43 -11.05 -6.84
CA LYS A 71 2.61 -11.80 -6.32
C LYS A 71 2.50 -12.34 -4.88
N MET A 72 1.33 -12.28 -4.24
CA MET A 72 1.10 -12.87 -2.92
C MET A 72 1.01 -14.38 -3.09
N ARG A 73 2.14 -15.04 -2.89
CA ARG A 73 2.33 -16.48 -3.13
C ARG A 73 2.21 -17.26 -1.84
N LEU A 74 0.99 -17.38 -1.30
CA LEU A 74 0.74 -18.26 -0.17
C LEU A 74 -0.36 -19.26 -0.41
N SER A 75 -0.11 -20.47 0.11
CA SER A 75 -1.09 -21.55 0.08
C SER A 75 -2.26 -21.16 0.98
N GLY A 76 -3.44 -20.99 0.38
CA GLY A 76 -4.64 -20.55 1.09
C GLY A 76 -4.71 -19.03 1.32
N SER A 77 -3.89 -18.22 0.63
CA SER A 77 -4.12 -16.78 0.56
C SER A 77 -4.96 -16.40 -0.65
N THR A 78 -6.15 -15.88 -0.40
CA THR A 78 -6.80 -14.95 -1.31
C THR A 78 -6.60 -13.58 -0.66
N ASP A 79 -6.22 -12.57 -1.43
CA ASP A 79 -6.51 -11.20 -1.01
C ASP A 79 -5.72 -10.69 0.22
N GLY A 80 -4.44 -11.07 0.36
CA GLY A 80 -3.59 -10.56 1.45
C GLY A 80 -3.89 -11.10 2.85
N LEU A 81 -4.93 -11.91 2.98
CA LEU A 81 -5.22 -12.75 4.13
C LEU A 81 -4.76 -14.17 3.86
N ALA A 82 -4.15 -14.80 4.85
CA ALA A 82 -3.71 -16.18 4.78
C ALA A 82 -4.18 -16.95 6.02
N SER A 83 -4.66 -18.17 5.78
CA SER A 83 -5.00 -19.13 6.85
C SER A 83 -3.79 -19.61 7.68
N SER A 84 -2.58 -19.24 7.25
CA SER A 84 -1.36 -19.32 8.03
C SER A 84 -0.30 -18.38 7.46
N ALA A 85 0.52 -17.77 8.31
CA ALA A 85 1.70 -17.05 7.87
C ALA A 85 2.79 -18.05 7.43
N PRO A 86 3.60 -17.76 6.38
CA PRO A 86 4.78 -18.55 6.01
C PRO A 86 5.89 -18.51 7.06
N GLY A 87 5.78 -17.65 8.06
CA GLY A 87 6.76 -17.40 9.10
C GLY A 87 6.10 -16.93 10.38
N PRO A 88 6.89 -16.46 11.37
CA PRO A 88 6.32 -15.86 12.58
C PRO A 88 5.46 -14.67 12.20
N SER A 89 4.23 -14.66 12.72
CA SER A 89 3.36 -13.50 12.68
C SER A 89 3.62 -12.61 13.91
N LEU A 90 3.24 -11.35 13.77
CA LEU A 90 3.37 -10.32 14.81
C LEU A 90 1.98 -9.79 15.19
N PRO A 91 1.73 -9.44 16.45
CA PRO A 91 0.57 -8.61 16.75
C PRO A 91 0.76 -7.23 16.08
N PRO A 92 -0.30 -6.59 15.56
CA PRO A 92 -0.20 -5.28 14.90
C PRO A 92 0.51 -4.21 15.73
N GLY A 93 0.27 -4.18 17.05
CA GLY A 93 0.93 -3.26 17.97
C GLY A 93 2.46 -3.42 18.06
N ALA A 94 3.02 -4.55 17.61
CA ALA A 94 4.47 -4.72 17.55
C ALA A 94 5.14 -3.72 16.61
N ALA A 95 4.47 -3.27 15.54
CA ALA A 95 5.02 -2.23 14.66
C ALA A 95 5.17 -0.90 15.40
N GLY A 96 4.18 -0.51 16.21
CA GLY A 96 4.24 0.71 17.04
C GLY A 96 5.31 0.63 18.15
N ALA A 97 5.51 -0.56 18.71
CA ALA A 97 6.50 -0.78 19.76
C ALA A 97 7.95 -0.53 19.30
N ARG A 98 8.24 -0.55 17.99
CA ARG A 98 9.58 -0.34 17.41
C ARG A 98 10.11 1.07 17.65
N TRP A 99 9.23 2.06 17.55
CA TRP A 99 9.59 3.47 17.67
C TRP A 99 9.10 4.10 18.99
N ARG A 100 8.66 3.29 19.96
CA ARG A 100 8.27 3.72 21.31
C ARG A 100 9.30 4.66 21.96
N THR A 101 10.59 4.31 21.87
CA THR A 101 11.68 5.11 22.47
C THR A 101 11.74 6.54 21.92
N ASP A 102 11.30 6.78 20.67
CA ASP A 102 11.27 8.13 20.11
C ASP A 102 10.25 9.02 20.83
N PHE A 103 9.15 8.45 21.32
CA PHE A 103 8.06 9.17 21.99
C PHE A 103 8.12 9.08 23.52
N GLU A 104 8.93 8.19 24.09
CA GLU A 104 9.23 8.20 25.53
C GLU A 104 10.01 9.48 25.93
N THR A 105 10.94 9.93 25.09
CA THR A 105 11.77 11.10 25.39
C THR A 105 11.11 12.43 25.09
N ASP A 106 10.20 12.43 24.11
CA ASP A 106 9.47 13.60 23.64
C ASP A 106 8.07 13.17 23.20
N PRO A 107 7.16 12.97 24.17
CA PRO A 107 5.81 12.49 23.89
C PRO A 107 5.02 13.55 23.11
N PRO A 108 3.96 13.15 22.40
CA PRO A 108 3.04 14.12 21.82
C PRO A 108 2.53 15.07 22.91
N HIS A 109 2.62 16.37 22.69
CA HIS A 109 2.16 17.37 23.64
C HIS A 109 1.87 18.69 22.93
N GLY A 110 0.72 19.30 23.25
CA GLY A 110 0.42 20.68 22.90
C GLY A 110 -0.32 20.94 21.59
N ARG A 111 -0.56 19.95 20.71
CA ARG A 111 -1.42 20.12 19.52
C ARG A 111 -2.30 18.92 19.25
N SER A 112 -3.56 19.18 18.91
CA SER A 112 -4.49 18.13 18.46
C SER A 112 -4.20 17.75 17.01
N ALA A 113 -4.14 16.46 16.74
CA ALA A 113 -3.88 15.92 15.42
C ALA A 113 -4.88 14.81 15.08
N ALA A 114 -5.16 14.63 13.78
CA ALA A 114 -6.03 13.56 13.31
C ALA A 114 -5.35 12.71 12.25
N LEU A 115 -5.62 11.41 12.29
CA LEU A 115 -5.34 10.46 11.23
C LEU A 115 -6.66 10.11 10.56
N LEU A 116 -6.79 10.45 9.28
CA LEU A 116 -7.87 9.98 8.42
C LEU A 116 -7.43 8.66 7.78
N VAL A 117 -8.15 7.57 8.05
CA VAL A 117 -7.99 6.28 7.37
C VAL A 117 -9.01 6.25 6.24
N VAL A 118 -8.54 6.49 5.02
CA VAL A 118 -9.39 6.61 3.82
C VAL A 118 -9.36 5.30 3.07
N ASP A 119 -10.50 4.64 2.99
CA ASP A 119 -10.59 3.29 2.43
C ASP A 119 -12.05 2.93 2.11
N ASP A 120 -12.27 1.76 1.50
CA ASP A 120 -13.60 1.18 1.33
C ASP A 120 -14.02 0.40 2.59
N PHE A 121 -15.09 0.86 3.23
CA PHE A 121 -15.70 0.18 4.38
C PHE A 121 -16.95 -0.63 3.99
N SER A 122 -17.09 -0.98 2.70
CA SER A 122 -18.14 -1.85 2.14
C SER A 122 -19.58 -1.33 2.29
N SER A 123 -19.78 -0.03 2.55
CA SER A 123 -21.11 0.59 2.69
C SER A 123 -21.98 0.48 1.44
N ALA A 124 -21.39 0.37 0.25
CA ALA A 124 -22.14 0.19 -1.00
C ALA A 124 -23.05 -1.07 -0.97
N SER A 125 -22.75 -2.04 -0.10
CA SER A 125 -23.53 -3.27 0.09
C SER A 125 -24.50 -3.22 1.29
N GLY A 126 -24.52 -2.14 2.07
CA GLY A 126 -25.33 -2.05 3.29
C GLY A 126 -24.86 -1.00 4.29
N SER A 127 -24.68 -1.40 5.55
CA SER A 127 -24.07 -0.53 6.57
C SER A 127 -22.55 -0.67 6.51
N PRO A 128 -21.79 0.42 6.69
CA PRO A 128 -20.34 0.36 6.67
C PRO A 128 -19.82 -0.59 7.75
N VAL A 129 -18.89 -1.45 7.36
CA VAL A 129 -18.19 -2.37 8.23
C VAL A 129 -17.04 -1.60 8.87
N LEU A 130 -17.31 -0.92 9.97
CA LEU A 130 -16.32 -0.10 10.69
C LEU A 130 -15.57 -0.87 11.77
N ARG A 131 -16.12 -2.02 12.15
CA ARG A 131 -15.59 -2.90 13.18
C ARG A 131 -15.56 -4.32 12.65
N LEU A 132 -14.57 -5.08 13.09
CA LEU A 132 -14.52 -6.51 12.83
C LEU A 132 -15.66 -7.19 13.58
N ASP A 133 -16.57 -7.84 12.86
CA ASP A 133 -17.82 -8.39 13.43
C ASP A 133 -17.53 -9.50 14.45
N PRO A 134 -18.15 -9.51 15.65
CA PRO A 134 -18.03 -10.61 16.60
C PRO A 134 -18.40 -12.00 16.04
N ALA A 135 -19.26 -12.10 15.02
CA ALA A 135 -19.53 -13.35 14.33
C ALA A 135 -18.30 -13.92 13.59
N LEU A 136 -17.36 -13.05 13.16
CA LEU A 136 -16.05 -13.46 12.67
C LEU A 136 -15.28 -14.20 13.78
N ILE A 137 -15.36 -13.69 15.01
CA ILE A 137 -14.75 -14.30 16.19
C ILE A 137 -15.31 -15.71 16.41
N GLU A 138 -16.63 -15.87 16.38
CA GLU A 138 -17.27 -17.17 16.58
C GLU A 138 -16.91 -18.17 15.47
N ALA A 139 -16.86 -17.72 14.21
CA ALA A 139 -16.48 -18.56 13.08
C ALA A 139 -15.04 -19.07 13.20
N VAL A 140 -14.12 -18.19 13.60
CA VAL A 140 -12.70 -18.53 13.77
C VAL A 140 -12.47 -19.40 15.00
N ALA A 141 -13.03 -19.01 16.15
CA ALA A 141 -12.87 -19.72 17.41
C ALA A 141 -13.57 -21.09 17.39
N GLY A 142 -14.66 -21.22 16.64
CA GLY A 142 -15.39 -22.47 16.44
C GLY A 142 -14.65 -23.48 15.56
N GLY A 143 -13.50 -23.12 14.98
CA GLY A 143 -12.74 -23.99 14.08
C GLY A 143 -13.55 -24.40 12.86
N VAL A 144 -14.45 -23.53 12.38
CA VAL A 144 -15.32 -23.82 11.25
C VAL A 144 -14.46 -23.95 10.00
N SER A 145 -14.05 -25.17 9.69
CA SER A 145 -13.35 -25.50 8.46
C SER A 145 -14.29 -25.28 7.28
N GLY A 146 -13.94 -24.35 6.38
CA GLY A 146 -14.63 -24.16 5.10
C GLY A 146 -15.26 -22.78 4.86
N VAL A 147 -15.18 -21.84 5.80
CA VAL A 147 -15.55 -20.44 5.54
C VAL A 147 -14.35 -19.74 4.90
N SER A 148 -14.51 -19.21 3.68
CA SER A 148 -13.45 -18.51 2.96
C SER A 148 -13.46 -17.02 3.30
N VAL A 149 -12.30 -16.36 3.17
CA VAL A 149 -12.21 -14.89 3.29
C VAL A 149 -13.21 -14.19 2.37
N ALA A 150 -13.34 -14.69 1.14
CA ALA A 150 -14.33 -14.20 0.18
C ALA A 150 -15.75 -14.21 0.75
N SER A 151 -16.15 -15.27 1.47
CA SER A 151 -17.48 -15.34 2.08
C SER A 151 -17.69 -14.33 3.23
N TRP A 152 -16.63 -13.92 3.93
CA TRP A 152 -16.73 -12.85 4.93
C TRP A 152 -16.84 -11.47 4.30
N LEU A 153 -16.12 -11.23 3.20
CA LEU A 153 -16.23 -10.00 2.42
C LEU A 153 -17.64 -9.89 1.82
N GLU A 154 -18.15 -10.96 1.20
CA GLU A 154 -19.51 -11.02 0.64
C GLU A 154 -20.60 -10.83 1.70
N ALA A 155 -20.38 -11.35 2.91
CA ALA A 155 -21.31 -11.20 4.03
C ALA A 155 -21.22 -9.82 4.73
N GLY A 156 -20.28 -8.95 4.33
CA GLY A 156 -20.04 -7.68 5.00
C GLY A 156 -19.55 -7.83 6.44
N LEU A 157 -18.84 -8.92 6.75
CA LEU A 157 -18.25 -9.17 8.07
C LEU A 157 -16.82 -8.63 8.18
N LEU A 158 -16.21 -8.32 7.04
CA LEU A 158 -14.86 -7.82 6.90
C LEU A 158 -14.83 -6.83 5.73
N SER A 159 -14.13 -5.72 5.91
CA SER A 159 -13.77 -4.79 4.84
C SER A 159 -12.26 -4.51 4.92
N HIS A 160 -11.68 -4.07 3.82
CA HIS A 160 -10.28 -3.66 3.81
C HIS A 160 -10.06 -2.47 4.74
N GLY A 161 -10.94 -1.46 4.64
CA GLY A 161 -10.93 -0.29 5.52
C GLY A 161 -11.00 -0.62 7.00
N ALA A 162 -11.87 -1.55 7.42
CA ALA A 162 -11.95 -1.98 8.82
C ALA A 162 -10.60 -2.52 9.30
N LEU A 163 -9.97 -3.38 8.51
CA LEU A 163 -8.70 -4.00 8.89
C LEU A 163 -7.57 -2.98 8.97
N VAL A 164 -7.48 -2.05 8.01
CA VAL A 164 -6.49 -0.96 8.03
C VAL A 164 -6.71 -0.04 9.24
N ALA A 165 -7.95 0.34 9.55
CA ALA A 165 -8.26 1.23 10.65
C ALA A 165 -7.96 0.58 12.02
N HIS A 166 -8.36 -0.69 12.20
CA HIS A 166 -8.00 -1.48 13.38
C HIS A 166 -6.48 -1.69 13.49
N HIS A 167 -5.77 -1.86 12.37
CA HIS A 167 -4.32 -1.95 12.35
C HIS A 167 -3.69 -0.64 12.85
N ALA A 168 -4.08 0.51 12.31
CA ALA A 168 -3.58 1.82 12.73
C ALA A 168 -3.81 2.07 14.23
N ARG A 169 -5.01 1.75 14.72
CA ARG A 169 -5.36 1.79 16.15
C ARG A 169 -4.44 0.92 17.00
N ALA A 170 -4.23 -0.32 16.60
CA ALA A 170 -3.38 -1.26 17.33
C ALA A 170 -1.91 -0.82 17.33
N VAL A 171 -1.41 -0.23 16.24
CA VAL A 171 -0.08 0.38 16.18
C VAL A 171 0.05 1.52 17.19
N LEU A 172 -0.92 2.45 17.24
CA LEU A 172 -0.91 3.54 18.21
C LEU A 172 -0.91 3.03 19.65
N ASN A 173 -1.76 2.06 19.97
CA ASN A 173 -1.79 1.44 21.30
C ASN A 173 -0.46 0.74 21.63
N GLY A 174 0.16 0.06 20.67
CA GLY A 174 1.45 -0.62 20.83
C GLY A 174 2.64 0.32 21.03
N SER A 175 2.51 1.60 20.64
CA SER A 175 3.55 2.61 20.87
C SER A 175 3.71 3.01 22.34
N GLU A 176 2.66 2.82 23.15
CA GLU A 176 2.55 3.28 24.54
C GLU A 176 2.67 4.81 24.73
N ALA A 177 2.86 5.58 23.66
CA ALA A 177 2.90 7.05 23.68
C ALA A 177 1.53 7.67 23.97
N VAL A 178 0.47 6.91 23.74
CA VAL A 178 -0.92 7.33 23.88
C VAL A 178 -1.75 6.21 24.50
N ARG A 179 -2.88 6.58 25.07
CA ARG A 179 -3.91 5.67 25.56
C ARG A 179 -5.20 5.97 24.88
N GLU A 180 -5.86 4.92 24.40
CA GLU A 180 -7.19 5.05 23.85
C GLU A 180 -8.20 5.50 24.92
N ASP A 181 -9.01 6.48 24.55
CA ASP A 181 -10.20 6.91 25.26
C ASP A 181 -11.42 6.35 24.52
N LEU A 182 -12.12 5.42 25.16
CA LEU A 182 -13.23 4.70 24.55
C LEU A 182 -14.41 5.66 24.37
N GLY A 183 -14.59 6.15 23.14
CA GLY A 183 -15.74 6.93 22.72
C GLY A 183 -16.88 6.08 22.17
N ASP A 184 -18.07 6.68 22.11
CA ASP A 184 -19.28 6.06 21.54
C ASP A 184 -19.37 6.20 20.00
N ASP A 185 -18.52 7.02 19.38
CA ASP A 185 -18.52 7.21 17.92
C ASP A 185 -17.87 6.00 17.21
N PRO A 186 -18.63 5.24 16.41
CA PRO A 186 -18.07 4.09 15.70
C PRO A 186 -17.07 4.46 14.60
N TRP A 187 -17.01 5.72 14.18
CA TRP A 187 -16.12 6.21 13.13
C TRP A 187 -14.80 6.78 13.66
N THR A 188 -14.73 7.10 14.95
CA THR A 188 -13.64 7.87 15.53
C THR A 188 -13.12 7.22 16.80
N TRP A 189 -11.84 6.85 16.78
CA TRP A 189 -11.10 6.46 17.98
C TRP A 189 -10.35 7.67 18.53
N ARG A 190 -10.50 7.91 19.82
CA ARG A 190 -9.84 9.02 20.52
C ARG A 190 -8.67 8.48 21.31
N PHE A 191 -7.58 9.23 21.32
CA PHE A 191 -6.38 8.91 22.08
C PHE A 191 -5.92 10.13 22.86
N GLN A 192 -5.44 9.87 24.08
CA GLN A 192 -4.89 10.87 24.99
C GLN A 192 -3.47 10.49 25.35
N THR A 193 -2.63 11.50 25.58
CA THR A 193 -1.27 11.25 26.10
C THR A 193 -1.36 10.92 27.60
N PRO A 194 -0.56 9.98 28.13
CA PRO A 194 -0.63 9.57 29.54
C PRO A 194 -0.51 10.71 30.56
N ASP A 195 0.25 11.75 30.22
CA ASP A 195 0.68 12.79 31.17
C ASP A 195 0.11 14.19 30.88
N THR A 196 -0.63 14.39 29.78
CA THR A 196 -1.24 15.68 29.45
C THR A 196 -2.66 15.52 28.89
N SER A 197 -3.61 16.32 29.39
CA SER A 197 -5.01 16.35 28.94
C SER A 197 -5.26 17.24 27.72
N ASP A 198 -4.22 17.90 27.19
CA ASP A 198 -4.40 19.10 26.38
C ASP A 198 -4.31 18.85 24.87
N ALA A 199 -3.74 17.71 24.46
CA ALA A 199 -3.67 17.29 23.06
C ALA A 199 -4.59 16.09 22.81
N GLU A 200 -5.54 16.26 21.88
CA GLU A 200 -6.43 15.18 21.45
C GLU A 200 -5.94 14.60 20.13
N LEU A 201 -5.79 13.28 20.11
CA LEU A 201 -5.43 12.53 18.92
C LEU A 201 -6.66 11.75 18.44
N LEU A 202 -6.99 11.94 17.17
CA LEU A 202 -8.14 11.28 16.55
C LEU A 202 -7.66 10.31 15.47
N VAL A 203 -8.21 9.11 15.44
CA VAL A 203 -8.18 8.26 14.24
C VAL A 203 -9.60 8.17 13.74
N ARG A 204 -9.82 8.54 12.47
CA ARG A 204 -11.15 8.61 11.90
C ARG A 204 -11.22 7.82 10.60
N ALA A 205 -12.16 6.90 10.53
CA ALA A 205 -12.50 6.22 9.29
C ALA A 205 -13.19 7.19 8.31
N VAL A 206 -12.76 7.17 7.06
CA VAL A 206 -13.32 7.94 5.95
C VAL A 206 -13.70 6.95 4.87
N ASP A 207 -14.99 6.63 4.81
CA ASP A 207 -15.51 5.70 3.82
C ASP A 207 -15.64 6.37 2.46
N THR A 208 -15.14 5.69 1.44
CA THR A 208 -15.19 6.17 0.06
C THR A 208 -16.39 5.61 -0.70
N GLU A 209 -17.18 4.69 -0.12
CA GLU A 209 -18.44 4.13 -0.66
C GLU A 209 -18.38 3.68 -2.15
N GLY A 210 -17.17 3.45 -2.66
CA GLY A 210 -16.91 3.50 -4.08
C GLY A 210 -15.44 3.80 -4.34
N LEU A 211 -14.85 3.01 -5.23
CA LEU A 211 -13.42 2.98 -5.44
C LEU A 211 -12.92 4.11 -6.36
N ASP A 212 -13.76 4.98 -6.93
CA ASP A 212 -13.27 6.05 -7.82
C ASP A 212 -12.59 7.19 -7.03
N SER A 213 -11.40 7.57 -7.48
CA SER A 213 -10.63 8.77 -7.12
C SER A 213 -11.47 10.04 -6.91
N THR A 214 -12.53 10.27 -7.69
CA THR A 214 -13.43 11.42 -7.51
C THR A 214 -14.14 11.37 -6.16
N VAL A 215 -14.66 10.20 -5.80
CA VAL A 215 -15.37 9.98 -4.55
C VAL A 215 -14.41 10.05 -3.37
N VAL A 216 -13.22 9.44 -3.51
CA VAL A 216 -12.14 9.53 -2.53
C VAL A 216 -11.78 11.00 -2.24
N ALA A 217 -11.56 11.81 -3.29
CA ALA A 217 -11.23 13.21 -3.14
C ALA A 217 -12.33 13.99 -2.39
N SER A 218 -13.60 13.76 -2.76
CA SER A 218 -14.75 14.38 -2.10
C SER A 218 -14.86 13.98 -0.63
N ALA A 219 -14.64 12.70 -0.30
CA ALA A 219 -14.68 12.17 1.06
C ALA A 219 -13.57 12.79 1.93
N ILE A 220 -12.34 12.87 1.42
CA ILE A 220 -11.22 13.53 2.11
C ILE A 220 -11.51 15.01 2.33
N ALA A 221 -11.94 15.74 1.29
CA ALA A 221 -12.26 17.16 1.41
C ALA A 221 -13.35 17.42 2.46
N THR A 222 -14.38 16.56 2.49
CA THR A 222 -15.45 16.61 3.49
C THR A 222 -14.92 16.35 4.89
N ALA A 223 -14.09 15.32 5.08
CA ALA A 223 -13.50 14.99 6.38
C ALA A 223 -12.58 16.11 6.90
N LEU A 224 -11.75 16.69 6.03
CA LEU A 224 -10.91 17.85 6.36
C LEU A 224 -11.77 19.08 6.73
N GLY A 225 -12.90 19.28 6.05
CA GLY A 225 -13.86 20.34 6.35
C GLY A 225 -14.59 20.13 7.68
N GLN A 226 -14.83 18.89 8.10
CA GLN A 226 -15.45 18.59 9.38
C GLN A 226 -14.48 18.82 10.54
N LEU A 227 -13.24 18.33 10.44
CA LEU A 227 -12.19 18.57 11.43
C LEU A 227 -11.94 20.08 11.66
N ALA A 228 -12.16 20.89 10.62
CA ALA A 228 -12.08 22.35 10.69
C ALA A 228 -13.07 22.98 11.67
N GLY A 229 -14.29 22.43 11.73
CA GLY A 229 -15.45 23.05 12.37
C GLY A 229 -15.69 22.57 13.79
N SER A 230 -15.35 21.32 14.10
CA SER A 230 -15.69 20.67 15.38
C SER A 230 -14.51 20.44 16.32
N ASP A 231 -13.32 20.12 15.79
CA ASP A 231 -12.34 19.35 16.57
C ASP A 231 -11.04 20.10 16.90
N ARG A 232 -10.91 21.37 16.51
CA ARG A 232 -9.68 22.19 16.70
C ARG A 232 -8.40 21.49 16.24
N VAL A 233 -8.50 20.58 15.28
CA VAL A 233 -7.36 19.86 14.70
C VAL A 233 -6.71 20.74 13.63
N ASP A 234 -5.43 21.06 13.82
CA ASP A 234 -4.61 21.81 12.87
C ASP A 234 -3.54 20.95 12.18
N ARG A 235 -3.46 19.66 12.54
CA ARG A 235 -2.52 18.69 11.97
C ARG A 235 -3.26 17.43 11.53
N VAL A 236 -3.15 17.08 10.25
CA VAL A 236 -3.85 15.93 9.69
C VAL A 236 -2.88 15.03 8.95
N VAL A 237 -2.96 13.74 9.23
CA VAL A 237 -2.37 12.68 8.42
C VAL A 237 -3.50 12.01 7.65
N VAL A 238 -3.31 11.80 6.35
CA VAL A 238 -4.26 11.07 5.49
C VAL A 238 -3.58 9.79 5.04
N ASN A 239 -4.09 8.65 5.50
CA ASN A 239 -3.65 7.33 5.09
C ASN A 239 -4.48 6.85 3.89
N LEU A 240 -3.79 6.49 2.81
CA LEU A 240 -4.34 5.99 1.54
C LEU A 240 -3.79 4.57 1.31
N SER A 241 -4.42 3.56 1.92
CA SER A 241 -3.91 2.19 1.93
C SER A 241 -4.28 1.38 0.68
N PHE A 242 -4.32 2.04 -0.47
CA PHE A 242 -4.67 1.50 -1.78
C PHE A 242 -3.74 2.07 -2.86
N VAL A 243 -3.75 1.46 -4.04
CA VAL A 243 -3.14 2.01 -5.26
C VAL A 243 -4.22 2.45 -6.25
N LEU A 244 -3.84 3.15 -7.31
CA LEU A 244 -4.74 3.57 -8.38
C LEU A 244 -4.43 2.82 -9.68
N LEU A 245 -5.49 2.38 -10.36
CA LEU A 245 -5.48 1.81 -11.71
C LEU A 245 -6.57 2.47 -12.57
N PRO A 246 -6.53 2.36 -13.91
CA PRO A 246 -7.64 2.81 -14.74
C PRO A 246 -8.93 2.08 -14.33
N CYS A 247 -10.03 2.79 -14.17
CA CYS A 247 -11.32 2.16 -13.85
C CYS A 247 -11.72 1.13 -14.92
N SER A 248 -11.45 1.40 -16.20
CA SER A 248 -11.63 0.45 -17.30
C SER A 248 -10.91 -0.89 -17.10
N THR A 249 -9.72 -0.89 -16.49
CA THR A 249 -9.01 -2.14 -16.13
C THR A 249 -9.69 -2.85 -14.97
N VAL A 250 -10.05 -2.10 -13.92
CA VAL A 250 -10.67 -2.66 -12.71
C VAL A 250 -12.04 -3.27 -13.04
N GLU A 251 -12.86 -2.57 -13.80
CA GLU A 251 -14.18 -3.02 -14.24
C GLU A 251 -14.11 -4.26 -15.14
N ASP A 252 -13.21 -4.28 -16.14
CA ASP A 252 -13.06 -5.46 -17.02
C ASP A 252 -12.51 -6.67 -16.24
N PHE A 253 -11.61 -6.47 -15.27
CA PHE A 253 -11.22 -7.55 -14.36
C PHE A 253 -12.40 -8.07 -13.56
N GLN A 254 -13.13 -7.18 -12.87
CA GLN A 254 -14.24 -7.57 -11.99
C GLN A 254 -15.32 -8.34 -12.77
N ALA A 255 -15.63 -7.90 -13.98
CA ALA A 255 -16.59 -8.56 -14.87
C ALA A 255 -16.19 -9.99 -15.27
N HIS A 256 -14.90 -10.34 -15.18
CA HIS A 256 -14.37 -11.65 -15.56
C HIS A 256 -13.67 -12.39 -14.42
N ARG A 257 -13.81 -11.93 -13.17
CA ARG A 257 -13.12 -12.50 -11.99
C ARG A 257 -13.43 -13.98 -11.80
N ASP A 258 -14.65 -14.43 -12.10
CA ASP A 258 -15.04 -15.85 -11.99
C ASP A 258 -14.25 -16.75 -12.96
N ALA A 259 -13.92 -16.25 -14.15
CA ALA A 259 -13.12 -16.96 -15.15
C ALA A 259 -11.62 -16.80 -14.89
N TYR A 260 -11.20 -15.64 -14.38
CA TYR A 260 -9.81 -15.28 -14.13
C TYR A 260 -9.67 -14.77 -12.69
N PRO A 261 -9.56 -15.68 -11.71
CA PRO A 261 -9.64 -15.32 -10.30
C PRO A 261 -8.43 -14.54 -9.78
N THR A 262 -7.39 -14.33 -10.60
CA THR A 262 -6.20 -13.56 -10.22
C THR A 262 -5.85 -12.56 -11.30
N LEU A 263 -5.23 -11.45 -10.92
CA LEU A 263 -4.75 -10.46 -11.88
C LEU A 263 -3.77 -11.07 -12.90
N GLU A 264 -2.91 -12.01 -12.48
CA GLU A 264 -1.99 -12.70 -13.38
C GLU A 264 -2.72 -13.58 -14.40
N ALA A 265 -3.79 -14.28 -14.00
CA ALA A 265 -4.62 -15.05 -14.91
C ALA A 265 -5.39 -14.14 -15.89
N TYR A 266 -5.91 -13.02 -15.39
CA TYR A 266 -6.60 -12.02 -16.19
C TYR A 266 -5.67 -11.36 -17.21
N ALA A 267 -4.47 -10.97 -16.79
CA ALA A 267 -3.46 -10.41 -17.67
C ALA A 267 -3.05 -11.39 -18.77
N ALA A 268 -3.00 -12.70 -18.48
CA ALA A 268 -2.78 -13.72 -19.51
C ALA A 268 -3.93 -13.80 -20.53
N ALA A 269 -5.18 -13.63 -20.08
CA ALA A 269 -6.34 -13.59 -20.96
C ALA A 269 -6.33 -12.34 -21.87
N VAL A 270 -6.09 -11.16 -21.29
CA VAL A 270 -5.91 -9.91 -22.04
C VAL A 270 -4.76 -10.03 -23.03
N ALA A 271 -3.63 -10.61 -22.62
CA ALA A 271 -2.48 -10.81 -23.48
C ALA A 271 -2.81 -11.67 -24.71
N SER A 272 -3.64 -12.70 -24.54
CA SER A 272 -4.13 -13.53 -25.64
C SER A 272 -5.02 -12.75 -26.61
N VAL A 273 -5.83 -11.80 -26.14
CA VAL A 273 -6.67 -10.95 -26.99
C VAL A 273 -5.82 -9.99 -27.83
N ASN A 274 -4.74 -9.46 -27.25
CA ASN A 274 -3.90 -8.45 -27.89
C ASN A 274 -2.69 -9.03 -28.64
N GLY A 275 -2.43 -10.34 -28.56
CA GLY A 275 -1.29 -10.99 -29.21
C GLY A 275 0.07 -10.64 -28.60
N VAL A 276 0.11 -10.36 -27.29
CA VAL A 276 1.30 -9.91 -26.54
C VAL A 276 1.62 -10.84 -25.37
N LEU A 277 2.66 -10.55 -24.58
CA LEU A 277 2.97 -11.31 -23.36
C LEU A 277 2.17 -10.78 -22.16
N ALA A 278 1.80 -11.67 -21.23
CA ALA A 278 1.13 -11.29 -19.98
C ALA A 278 1.94 -10.30 -19.14
N ALA A 279 3.27 -10.40 -19.19
CA ALA A 279 4.16 -9.46 -18.52
C ALA A 279 4.07 -8.03 -19.10
N ASP A 280 3.80 -7.89 -20.40
CA ASP A 280 3.62 -6.56 -21.02
C ASP A 280 2.27 -5.96 -20.62
N VAL A 281 1.20 -6.75 -20.51
CA VAL A 281 -0.09 -6.29 -19.97
C VAL A 281 0.08 -5.80 -18.54
N LEU A 282 0.68 -6.61 -17.66
CA LEU A 282 0.92 -6.24 -16.27
C LEU A 282 1.80 -5.00 -16.18
N GLY A 283 2.83 -4.91 -17.01
CA GLY A 283 3.69 -3.73 -17.11
C GLY A 283 2.88 -2.48 -17.47
N ALA A 284 2.07 -2.55 -18.51
CA ALA A 284 1.27 -1.41 -18.98
C ALA A 284 0.21 -0.96 -17.96
N VAL A 285 -0.49 -1.90 -17.33
CA VAL A 285 -1.48 -1.61 -16.28
C VAL A 285 -0.81 -0.98 -15.06
N THR A 286 0.30 -1.55 -14.59
CA THR A 286 0.95 -1.10 -13.34
C THR A 286 1.87 0.12 -13.53
N SER A 287 2.21 0.48 -14.77
CA SER A 287 2.94 1.71 -15.10
C SER A 287 2.04 2.82 -15.65
N TRP A 288 0.71 2.63 -15.61
CA TRP A 288 -0.23 3.65 -16.05
C TRP A 288 -0.11 4.91 -15.17
N GLU A 289 -0.05 6.07 -15.81
CA GLU A 289 0.03 7.35 -15.12
C GLU A 289 -1.36 7.93 -14.92
N VAL A 290 -1.73 8.18 -13.66
CA VAL A 290 -2.98 8.86 -13.32
C VAL A 290 -2.99 10.25 -13.97
N PRO A 291 -4.02 10.60 -14.77
CA PRO A 291 -4.11 11.89 -15.45
C PRO A 291 -3.92 13.08 -14.51
N SER A 292 -3.26 14.15 -14.96
CA SER A 292 -3.01 15.34 -14.12
C SER A 292 -4.27 16.08 -13.69
N GLY A 293 -5.40 15.85 -14.37
CA GLY A 293 -6.71 16.41 -14.02
C GLY A 293 -7.52 15.53 -13.07
N ASP A 294 -6.96 14.42 -12.59
CA ASP A 294 -7.61 13.53 -11.63
C ASP A 294 -7.97 14.28 -10.32
N PRO A 295 -9.21 14.18 -9.82
CA PRO A 295 -9.64 14.94 -8.65
C PRO A 295 -8.85 14.64 -7.37
N LEU A 296 -8.43 13.39 -7.15
CA LEU A 296 -7.65 13.03 -5.97
C LEU A 296 -6.24 13.58 -6.08
N ARG A 297 -5.63 13.51 -7.26
CA ARG A 297 -4.33 14.13 -7.52
C ARG A 297 -4.36 15.63 -7.29
N LEU A 298 -5.36 16.33 -7.83
CA LEU A 298 -5.54 17.77 -7.63
C LEU A 298 -5.69 18.11 -6.16
N LEU A 299 -6.52 17.35 -5.41
CA LEU A 299 -6.68 17.54 -3.98
C LEU A 299 -5.35 17.39 -3.23
N VAL A 300 -4.58 16.33 -3.50
CA VAL A 300 -3.29 16.09 -2.85
C VAL A 300 -2.31 17.23 -3.18
N GLU A 301 -2.22 17.65 -4.45
CA GLU A 301 -1.33 18.73 -4.88
C GLU A 301 -1.68 20.09 -4.26
N GLU A 302 -2.98 20.36 -4.08
CA GLU A 302 -3.50 21.59 -3.47
C GLU A 302 -3.37 21.59 -1.94
N THR A 303 -3.47 20.42 -1.30
CA THR A 303 -3.55 20.32 0.16
C THR A 303 -2.29 19.86 0.87
N ARG A 304 -1.30 19.32 0.15
CA ARG A 304 -0.04 18.86 0.77
C ARG A 304 0.75 19.99 1.44
N GLY A 305 1.32 19.68 2.60
CA GLY A 305 2.09 20.62 3.40
C GLY A 305 1.16 21.50 4.22
N THR A 306 1.18 22.83 4.01
CA THR A 306 0.39 23.77 4.81
C THR A 306 -0.74 24.43 4.02
N VAL A 307 -1.98 24.23 4.45
CA VAL A 307 -3.20 24.83 3.89
C VAL A 307 -3.84 25.75 4.92
N GLY A 308 -3.76 27.05 4.69
CA GLY A 308 -4.09 28.03 5.72
C GLY A 308 -3.19 27.84 6.93
N ASP A 309 -3.76 27.56 8.09
CA ASP A 309 -3.01 27.28 9.33
C ASP A 309 -2.83 25.77 9.59
N ARG A 310 -3.34 24.90 8.71
CA ARG A 310 -3.28 23.44 8.90
C ARG A 310 -2.11 22.81 8.19
N THR A 311 -1.56 21.76 8.76
CA THR A 311 -0.62 20.86 8.08
C THR A 311 -1.33 19.57 7.69
N VAL A 312 -1.19 19.15 6.43
CA VAL A 312 -1.72 17.89 5.91
C VAL A 312 -0.56 17.07 5.33
N VAL A 313 -0.40 15.84 5.82
CA VAL A 313 0.58 14.87 5.35
C VAL A 313 -0.15 13.67 4.77
N PHE A 314 0.19 13.30 3.53
CA PHE A 314 -0.35 12.11 2.89
C PHE A 314 0.62 10.95 3.03
N VAL A 315 0.09 9.77 3.36
CA VAL A 315 0.84 8.51 3.46
C VAL A 315 0.10 7.47 2.64
N ALA A 316 0.79 6.77 1.75
CA ALA A 316 0.14 5.82 0.86
C ALA A 316 0.91 4.50 0.72
N ALA A 317 0.16 3.42 0.54
CA ALA A 317 0.70 2.10 0.27
C ALA A 317 1.32 2.05 -1.14
N SER A 318 2.52 1.46 -1.27
CA SER A 318 3.22 1.42 -2.56
C SER A 318 2.65 0.41 -3.56
N GLY A 319 1.88 -0.58 -3.07
CA GLY A 319 1.29 -1.66 -3.84
C GLY A 319 1.99 -3.01 -3.63
N ASN A 320 1.29 -4.12 -3.93
CA ASN A 320 1.81 -5.45 -3.69
C ASN A 320 2.28 -6.17 -4.98
N PHE A 321 2.83 -5.46 -5.97
CA PHE A 321 3.18 -6.08 -7.26
C PHE A 321 4.65 -6.48 -7.38
N GLY A 322 5.44 -6.32 -6.32
CA GLY A 322 6.88 -6.55 -6.29
C GLY A 322 7.61 -5.74 -7.37
N LEU A 323 7.15 -4.52 -7.63
CA LEU A 323 7.72 -3.60 -8.62
C LEU A 323 8.90 -2.82 -8.02
N PRO A 324 9.84 -2.34 -8.85
CA PRO A 324 10.95 -1.52 -8.39
C PRO A 324 10.57 -0.05 -8.15
N TYR A 325 9.28 0.29 -8.19
CA TYR A 325 8.73 1.63 -7.98
C TYR A 325 7.39 1.56 -7.26
N ALA A 326 6.99 2.65 -6.61
CA ALA A 326 5.67 2.80 -6.00
C ALA A 326 4.62 3.14 -7.06
N MET A 327 3.38 2.71 -6.84
CA MET A 327 2.24 3.11 -7.67
C MET A 327 1.57 4.36 -7.10
N ALA A 328 0.74 5.03 -7.89
CA ALA A 328 -0.07 6.13 -7.39
C ALA A 328 -1.06 5.62 -6.31
N PRO A 329 -1.33 6.40 -5.24
CA PRO A 329 -0.84 7.75 -4.99
C PRO A 329 0.53 7.81 -4.30
N ALA A 330 1.11 6.68 -3.86
CA ALA A 330 2.40 6.63 -3.17
C ALA A 330 3.60 7.13 -3.98
N SER A 331 3.50 7.16 -5.31
CA SER A 331 4.52 7.75 -6.19
C SER A 331 4.41 9.25 -6.39
N TRP A 332 3.34 9.89 -5.91
CA TRP A 332 3.14 11.33 -6.09
C TRP A 332 4.06 12.13 -5.19
N GLN A 333 4.52 13.28 -5.72
CA GLN A 333 5.39 14.16 -4.95
C GLN A 333 4.70 14.63 -3.66
N GLY A 334 5.41 14.55 -2.54
CA GLY A 334 4.91 14.99 -1.23
C GLY A 334 3.96 14.01 -0.54
N VAL A 335 3.66 12.87 -1.16
CA VAL A 335 3.04 11.71 -0.51
C VAL A 335 4.16 10.81 0.00
N ILE A 336 4.11 10.42 1.27
CA ILE A 336 5.06 9.45 1.83
C ILE A 336 4.67 8.07 1.30
N GLY A 337 5.47 7.54 0.37
CA GLY A 337 5.26 6.21 -0.18
C GLY A 337 5.79 5.12 0.75
N VAL A 338 4.95 4.13 1.07
CA VAL A 338 5.26 3.08 2.06
C VAL A 338 5.24 1.68 1.47
N GLY A 339 6.40 1.02 1.51
CA GLY A 339 6.60 -0.39 1.22
C GLY A 339 6.49 -1.25 2.48
N ALA A 340 6.45 -2.57 2.29
CA ALA A 340 6.32 -3.54 3.37
C ALA A 340 7.54 -4.45 3.47
N SER A 341 7.88 -4.81 4.71
CA SER A 341 8.85 -5.85 5.05
C SER A 341 8.18 -6.99 5.80
N ASN A 342 8.72 -8.20 5.64
CA ASN A 342 8.42 -9.40 6.42
C ASN A 342 9.36 -9.59 7.62
N HIS A 343 10.25 -8.63 7.87
CA HIS A 343 11.21 -8.67 8.96
C HIS A 343 10.86 -7.65 10.04
N PRO A 344 11.03 -8.00 11.34
CA PRO A 344 10.81 -7.07 12.45
C PRO A 344 11.67 -5.81 12.39
N ASP A 345 12.81 -5.85 11.68
CA ASP A 345 13.70 -4.71 11.50
C ASP A 345 13.33 -3.84 10.27
N ALA A 346 12.16 -4.10 9.66
CA ALA A 346 11.68 -3.46 8.43
C ALA A 346 12.64 -3.55 7.22
N THR A 347 13.53 -4.55 7.21
CA THR A 347 14.43 -4.83 6.09
C THR A 347 14.82 -6.31 6.04
N PRO A 348 14.97 -6.92 4.84
CA PRO A 348 14.69 -6.37 3.51
C PRO A 348 13.19 -6.14 3.24
N ARG A 349 12.88 -5.40 2.17
CA ARG A 349 11.54 -5.31 1.59
C ARG A 349 11.00 -6.70 1.25
N ALA A 350 9.70 -6.93 1.49
CA ALA A 350 9.02 -8.16 1.12
C ALA A 350 8.94 -8.31 -0.42
N ASP A 351 9.00 -9.55 -0.93
CA ASP A 351 9.01 -9.83 -2.37
C ASP A 351 7.75 -9.34 -3.10
N PHE A 352 6.60 -9.30 -2.40
CA PHE A 352 5.36 -8.76 -2.94
C PHE A 352 5.33 -7.24 -2.89
N ALA A 353 6.05 -6.57 -1.99
CA ALA A 353 5.93 -5.13 -1.85
C ALA A 353 6.62 -4.40 -3.00
N ASN A 354 5.95 -3.39 -3.54
CA ASN A 354 6.55 -2.40 -4.43
C ASN A 354 7.57 -1.56 -3.67
N ALA A 355 8.64 -1.15 -4.35
CA ALA A 355 9.62 -0.21 -3.80
C ALA A 355 8.93 1.09 -3.37
N ALA A 356 9.38 1.69 -2.27
CA ALA A 356 8.85 2.97 -1.81
C ALA A 356 9.92 3.77 -1.08
N GLU A 357 9.64 5.02 -0.72
CA GLU A 357 10.62 5.86 -0.01
C GLU A 357 10.93 5.34 1.39
N VAL A 358 9.90 4.81 2.06
CA VAL A 358 9.97 4.23 3.39
C VAL A 358 9.50 2.78 3.35
N THR A 359 10.16 1.91 4.10
CA THR A 359 9.68 0.55 4.39
C THR A 359 9.42 0.42 5.88
N ASP A 360 8.31 -0.22 6.21
CA ASP A 360 8.00 -0.63 7.59
C ASP A 360 7.58 -2.11 7.61
N VAL A 361 7.41 -2.66 8.80
CA VAL A 361 6.82 -3.98 9.00
C VAL A 361 5.41 -3.95 8.40
N GLY A 362 5.18 -4.78 7.39
CA GLY A 362 3.91 -4.84 6.66
C GLY A 362 3.46 -6.26 6.37
N ALA A 363 4.22 -7.27 6.80
CA ALA A 363 3.90 -8.66 6.52
C ALA A 363 3.87 -9.55 7.76
N TRP A 364 2.83 -10.39 7.73
CA TRP A 364 2.37 -11.38 8.69
C TRP A 364 2.00 -10.78 10.03
N PHE A 365 0.88 -10.07 10.04
CA PHE A 365 0.22 -9.68 11.28
C PHE A 365 -0.84 -10.68 11.66
N ASP A 366 -0.91 -11.06 12.94
CA ASP A 366 -2.05 -11.80 13.48
C ASP A 366 -3.31 -10.96 13.37
N LEU A 367 -4.41 -11.58 12.98
CA LEU A 367 -5.71 -10.97 13.18
C LEU A 367 -6.03 -10.99 14.69
N VAL A 368 -5.91 -9.83 15.32
CA VAL A 368 -6.25 -9.65 16.73
C VAL A 368 -7.65 -9.04 16.81
N LEU A 369 -8.56 -9.74 17.48
CA LEU A 369 -9.92 -9.29 17.74
C LEU A 369 -10.01 -8.94 19.22
N GLU A 370 -10.52 -7.75 19.57
CA GLU A 370 -10.32 -7.14 20.89
C GLU A 370 -10.94 -7.90 22.07
N GLU A 371 -11.86 -8.81 21.79
CA GLU A 371 -12.60 -9.57 22.79
C GLU A 371 -12.17 -11.04 22.91
N VAL A 372 -11.35 -11.54 21.98
CA VAL A 372 -10.89 -12.94 21.99
C VAL A 372 -9.40 -13.00 21.66
N ALA A 373 -8.65 -13.71 22.50
CA ALA A 373 -7.24 -13.97 22.29
C ALA A 373 -6.98 -14.35 20.83
N THR A 374 -5.93 -13.75 20.24
CA THR A 374 -5.38 -13.96 18.88
C THR A 374 -6.10 -15.04 18.06
N ALA A 375 -6.74 -14.67 16.94
CA ALA A 375 -7.28 -15.64 15.99
C ALA A 375 -6.13 -16.55 15.51
N PRO A 376 -6.01 -17.80 15.99
CA PRO A 376 -4.74 -18.53 15.89
C PRO A 376 -4.42 -19.03 14.46
N PHE A 377 -5.25 -18.68 13.47
CA PHE A 377 -5.19 -19.19 12.10
C PHE A 377 -5.37 -18.10 11.04
N MET A 378 -5.31 -16.81 11.39
CA MET A 378 -5.43 -15.76 10.39
C MET A 378 -4.31 -14.75 10.51
N ALA A 379 -3.54 -14.63 9.44
CA ALA A 379 -2.56 -13.59 9.29
C ALA A 379 -2.84 -12.76 8.04
N TYR A 380 -2.48 -11.50 8.07
CA TYR A 380 -2.56 -10.62 6.91
C TYR A 380 -1.22 -9.95 6.62
N ALA A 381 -1.03 -9.56 5.36
CA ALA A 381 0.17 -8.91 4.88
C ALA A 381 -0.15 -8.01 3.69
N GLY A 382 0.64 -6.95 3.52
CA GLY A 382 0.45 -5.98 2.46
C GLY A 382 1.06 -4.63 2.79
N THR A 383 1.39 -3.85 1.76
CA THR A 383 1.79 -2.44 1.93
C THR A 383 0.67 -1.62 2.58
N SER A 384 -0.58 -2.04 2.44
CA SER A 384 -1.77 -1.51 3.11
C SER A 384 -1.71 -1.61 4.64
N PHE A 385 -0.82 -2.44 5.21
CA PHE A 385 -0.62 -2.57 6.66
C PHE A 385 0.70 -1.96 7.13
N ALA A 386 1.67 -1.73 6.23
CA ALA A 386 2.84 -0.90 6.55
C ALA A 386 2.47 0.59 6.55
N ALA A 387 1.67 1.05 5.59
CA ALA A 387 1.24 2.45 5.47
C ALA A 387 0.59 3.03 6.73
N PRO A 388 -0.37 2.35 7.41
CA PRO A 388 -0.94 2.84 8.66
C PRO A 388 0.08 2.91 9.80
N SER A 389 1.15 2.11 9.80
CA SER A 389 2.22 2.23 10.80
C SER A 389 3.00 3.54 10.65
N VAL A 390 3.40 3.87 9.42
CA VAL A 390 4.05 5.15 9.11
C VAL A 390 3.10 6.33 9.35
N ALA A 391 1.81 6.18 9.05
CA ALA A 391 0.81 7.19 9.30
C ALA A 391 0.59 7.44 10.81
N ALA A 392 0.59 6.39 11.63
CA ALA A 392 0.54 6.49 13.08
C ALA A 392 1.78 7.19 13.66
N TYR A 393 2.98 6.85 13.17
CA TYR A 393 4.20 7.57 13.53
C TYR A 393 4.10 9.06 13.19
N ALA A 394 3.67 9.38 11.96
CA ALA A 394 3.51 10.77 11.51
C ALA A 394 2.48 11.54 12.34
N LEU A 395 1.38 10.88 12.76
CA LEU A 395 0.37 11.47 13.63
C LEU A 395 0.99 11.90 14.97
N LEU A 396 1.72 11.00 15.61
CA LEU A 396 2.36 11.26 16.90
C LEU A 396 3.45 12.34 16.78
N ASP A 397 4.24 12.32 15.70
CA ASP A 397 5.24 13.37 15.45
C ASP A 397 4.59 14.75 15.26
N LEU A 398 3.50 14.82 14.48
CA LEU A 398 2.78 16.08 14.24
C LEU A 398 2.10 16.65 15.50
N ALA A 399 1.79 15.79 16.48
CA ALA A 399 1.19 16.20 17.73
C ALA A 399 2.19 16.69 18.79
N ARG A 400 3.49 16.67 18.48
CA ARG A 400 4.51 17.39 19.27
C ARG A 400 4.36 18.90 19.10
N ALA A 401 4.84 19.65 20.08
CA ALA A 401 4.96 21.10 19.97
C ALA A 401 5.84 21.51 18.77
N GLU A 402 6.92 20.76 18.55
CA GLU A 402 7.85 20.90 17.43
C GLU A 402 8.04 19.53 16.73
N PRO A 403 7.24 19.23 15.68
CA PRO A 403 7.38 17.98 14.93
C PRO A 403 8.77 17.83 14.31
N ARG A 404 9.37 16.63 14.44
CA ARG A 404 10.71 16.35 13.88
C ARG A 404 10.66 16.21 12.37
N CYS A 405 9.67 15.46 11.87
CA CYS A 405 9.51 15.17 10.47
C CYS A 405 8.55 16.14 9.78
N GLY A 406 7.41 16.47 10.38
CA GLY A 406 6.50 17.54 9.92
C GLY A 406 6.35 17.69 8.39
N ALA A 407 6.16 18.93 7.95
CA ALA A 407 6.22 19.31 6.54
C ALA A 407 7.20 20.48 6.36
N THR A 408 8.02 20.44 5.30
CA THR A 408 8.92 21.54 4.92
C THR A 408 8.37 22.20 3.66
N GLY A 409 7.64 23.31 3.84
CA GLY A 409 6.90 23.92 2.74
C GLY A 409 5.70 23.06 2.33
N ARG A 410 5.73 22.49 1.13
CA ARG A 410 4.65 21.67 0.57
C ARG A 410 4.84 20.17 0.72
N ASP A 411 6.04 19.74 1.12
CA ASP A 411 6.41 18.33 1.10
C ASP A 411 6.68 17.83 2.53
N ALA A 412 6.22 16.61 2.84
CA ALA A 412 6.55 15.94 4.10
C ALA A 412 8.04 15.56 4.10
N ARG A 413 8.77 15.70 5.21
CA ARG A 413 10.22 15.39 5.20
C ARG A 413 10.53 13.93 4.86
N LEU A 414 9.61 13.04 5.21
CA LEU A 414 9.73 11.62 4.86
C LEU A 414 9.44 11.36 3.37
N ALA A 415 8.77 12.27 2.66
CA ALA A 415 8.47 12.21 1.23
C ALA A 415 9.57 12.81 0.33
N HIS A 416 10.83 12.63 0.74
CA HIS A 416 12.00 13.20 0.07
C HIS A 416 13.09 12.17 -0.13
N GLY A 417 13.17 11.56 -1.32
CA GLY A 417 14.38 10.83 -1.72
C GLY A 417 14.30 10.15 -3.07
N ASN A 418 15.46 10.02 -3.73
CA ASN A 418 15.66 9.01 -4.78
C ASN A 418 16.00 7.65 -4.17
N ASP A 419 16.34 7.63 -2.88
CA ASP A 419 16.64 6.42 -2.14
C ASP A 419 15.35 5.74 -1.70
N LEU A 420 15.21 4.48 -2.10
CA LEU A 420 14.06 3.64 -1.82
C LEU A 420 14.40 2.61 -0.73
N ASP A 421 13.34 2.09 -0.12
CA ASP A 421 13.29 1.02 0.86
C ASP A 421 14.12 1.27 2.13
N TRP A 422 14.13 2.52 2.59
CA TRP A 422 14.71 2.85 3.88
C TRP A 422 13.76 2.45 5.01
N PRO A 423 14.23 1.69 6.01
CA PRO A 423 13.45 1.48 7.25
C PRO A 423 13.02 2.82 7.83
N LEU A 424 11.78 2.91 8.34
CA LEU A 424 11.21 4.14 8.90
C LEU A 424 12.17 4.87 9.84
N GLU A 425 12.81 4.17 10.77
CA GLU A 425 13.74 4.76 11.74
C GLU A 425 14.99 5.37 11.06
N THR A 426 15.46 4.71 10.00
CA THR A 426 16.58 5.22 9.19
C THR A 426 16.16 6.46 8.41
N ALA A 427 14.97 6.46 7.82
CA ALA A 427 14.44 7.62 7.11
C ALA A 427 14.23 8.81 8.05
N VAL A 428 13.68 8.59 9.25
CA VAL A 428 13.55 9.62 10.30
C VAL A 428 14.91 10.18 10.69
N ALA A 429 15.90 9.33 10.96
CA ALA A 429 17.23 9.78 11.38
C ALA A 429 17.90 10.64 10.29
N LEU A 430 17.80 10.24 9.02
CA LEU A 430 18.48 10.91 7.91
C LEU A 430 17.75 12.16 7.41
N ARG A 431 16.41 12.17 7.40
CA ARG A 431 15.60 13.24 6.80
C ARG A 431 15.02 14.21 7.82
N CYS A 432 14.90 13.79 9.08
CA CYS A 432 14.32 14.59 10.16
C CYS A 432 15.31 14.92 11.29
N GLY A 433 16.51 14.34 11.26
CA GLY A 433 17.59 14.62 12.20
C GLY A 433 18.36 15.89 11.83
N SER A 434 17.86 17.06 12.23
CA SER A 434 18.62 18.31 12.24
C SER A 434 18.18 19.22 13.37
#